data_AF-A0AAN7SKM7-F1
#
_entry.id   AF-A0AAN7SKM7-F1
#
_cell.length_a   1.000
_cell.length_b   1.000
_cell.length_c   1.000
_cell.angle_alpha   90.00
_cell.angle_beta   90.00
_cell.angle_gamma   90.00
#
_symmetry.space_group_name_H-M   'P 1'
#
loop_
_entity.id
_entity.type
_entity.pdbx_description
1 polymer ?
#
loop_
_entity_poly.entity_id
_entity_poly.type
_entity_poly.pdbx_seq_one_letter_code
_entity_poly.pdbx_strand_id
1 'polypeptide(L)'
;LLYGIGVLQEVENNAERPPRRYHDRDDPFELSDKQFIRLFRLTKELTRFVIDLVGDYIPAPSRLSGLDVQTKISECNAVFVN
;
A
#
# COMPACT_ATOMS: atom_id res chain seq x y z
N LEU A 1 -23.01 -3.10 42.85
CA LEU A 1 -22.09 -2.46 41.87
C LEU A 1 -21.12 -3.45 41.22
N LEU A 2 -20.73 -4.57 41.86
CA LEU A 2 -19.84 -5.58 41.25
C LEU A 2 -20.40 -6.33 40.03
N TYR A 3 -21.73 -6.47 39.92
CA TYR A 3 -22.36 -7.25 38.84
C TYR A 3 -22.14 -6.64 37.45
N GLY A 4 -21.99 -5.32 37.34
CA GLY A 4 -21.81 -4.64 36.06
C GLY A 4 -20.41 -4.82 35.46
N ILE A 5 -19.39 -5.01 36.30
CA ILE A 5 -17.99 -5.15 35.86
C ILE A 5 -17.77 -6.53 35.24
N GLY A 6 -18.35 -7.59 35.82
CA GLY A 6 -18.25 -8.96 35.29
C GLY A 6 -18.85 -9.08 33.89
N VAL A 7 -20.00 -8.45 33.65
CA VAL A 7 -20.68 -8.45 32.35
C VAL A 7 -19.87 -7.71 31.28
N LEU A 8 -19.25 -6.58 31.63
CA LEU A 8 -18.41 -5.83 30.68
C LEU A 8 -17.14 -6.60 30.31
N GLN A 9 -16.54 -7.31 31.26
CA GLN A 9 -15.34 -8.11 31.02
C GLN A 9 -15.64 -9.38 30.20
N GLU A 10 -16.81 -9.98 30.35
CA GLU A 10 -17.30 -11.04 29.46
C GLU A 10 -17.56 -10.52 28.04
N VAL A 11 -18.15 -9.33 27.89
CA VAL A 11 -18.36 -8.71 26.57
C VAL A 11 -17.04 -8.37 25.88
N GLU A 12 -16.01 -7.93 26.61
CA GLU A 12 -14.69 -7.66 26.05
C GLU A 12 -13.93 -8.94 25.66
N ASN A 13 -14.05 -10.02 26.44
CA ASN A 13 -13.46 -11.32 26.11
C ASN A 13 -14.19 -12.05 24.97
N ASN A 14 -15.52 -11.91 24.88
CA ASN A 14 -16.33 -12.44 23.77
C ASN A 14 -16.33 -11.53 22.53
N ALA A 15 -15.84 -10.30 22.64
CA ALA A 15 -15.45 -9.53 21.48
C ALA A 15 -14.19 -10.19 20.93
N GLU A 16 -14.39 -11.30 20.22
CA GLU A 16 -13.43 -11.93 19.33
C GLU A 16 -12.91 -10.82 18.42
N ARG A 17 -11.80 -10.19 18.83
CA ARG A 17 -11.07 -9.30 17.94
C ARG A 17 -10.67 -10.23 16.81
N PRO A 18 -11.21 -10.04 15.58
CA PRO A 18 -10.87 -10.94 14.50
C PRO A 18 -9.35 -10.97 14.45
N PRO A 19 -8.73 -12.17 14.40
CA PRO A 19 -7.29 -12.27 14.32
C PRO A 19 -6.84 -11.33 13.20
N ARG A 20 -5.80 -10.53 13.45
CA ARG A 20 -5.26 -9.64 12.41
C ARG A 20 -5.03 -10.54 11.20
N ARG A 21 -5.86 -10.37 10.17
CA ARG A 21 -5.66 -11.03 8.90
C ARG A 21 -4.36 -10.44 8.38
N TYR A 22 -3.27 -11.15 8.62
CA TYR A 22 -2.14 -11.05 7.73
C TYR A 22 -2.75 -11.44 6.39
N HIS A 23 -2.90 -10.45 5.51
CA HIS A 23 -3.13 -10.79 4.12
C HIS A 23 -2.00 -11.72 3.76
N ASP A 24 -2.34 -12.96 3.39
CA ASP A 24 -1.44 -13.77 2.60
C ASP A 24 -0.99 -12.89 1.43
N ARG A 25 0.22 -13.14 0.91
CA ARG A 25 0.73 -12.42 -0.27
C ARG A 25 -0.10 -12.85 -1.49
N ASP A 26 -1.37 -12.48 -1.50
CA ASP A 26 -2.25 -12.49 -2.66
C ASP A 26 -1.52 -11.68 -3.73
N ASP A 27 -1.54 -12.18 -4.96
CA ASP A 27 -0.98 -11.45 -6.09
C ASP A 27 -1.57 -10.03 -6.04
N PRO A 28 -0.73 -8.96 -5.93
CA PRO A 28 -1.24 -7.60 -5.88
C PRO A 28 -2.20 -7.29 -7.02
N PHE A 29 -2.02 -7.90 -8.19
CA PHE A 29 -2.85 -7.67 -9.37
C PHE A 29 -4.20 -8.38 -9.35
N GLU A 30 -4.46 -9.25 -8.38
CA GLU A 30 -5.79 -9.83 -8.13
C GLU A 30 -6.66 -8.93 -7.22
N LEU A 31 -6.08 -7.90 -6.61
CA LEU A 31 -6.80 -6.94 -5.79
C LEU A 31 -7.64 -6.00 -6.64
N SER A 32 -8.76 -5.52 -6.09
CA SER A 32 -9.44 -4.37 -6.70
C SER A 32 -8.53 -3.14 -6.69
N ASP A 33 -8.68 -2.24 -7.67
CA ASP A 33 -7.89 -1.01 -7.76
C ASP A 33 -7.86 -0.26 -6.42
N LYS A 34 -9.02 -0.11 -5.76
CA LYS A 34 -9.09 0.56 -4.45
C LYS A 34 -8.24 -0.11 -3.36
N GLN A 35 -8.18 -1.44 -3.33
CA GLN A 35 -7.37 -2.19 -2.37
C GLN A 35 -5.89 -2.11 -2.74
N PHE A 36 -5.56 -2.25 -4.02
CA PHE A 36 -4.20 -2.11 -4.52
C PHE A 36 -3.63 -0.75 -4.16
N ILE A 37 -4.35 0.32 -4.47
CA ILE A 37 -3.98 1.70 -4.14
C ILE A 37 -3.75 1.85 -2.64
N ARG A 38 -4.66 1.31 -1.81
CA ARG A 38 -4.54 1.43 -0.35
C ARG A 38 -3.29 0.74 0.20
N LEU A 39 -2.87 -0.37 -0.38
CA LEU A 39 -1.77 -1.20 0.13
C LEU A 39 -0.41 -0.86 -0.50
N PHE A 40 -0.39 -0.48 -1.77
CA PHE A 40 0.84 -0.35 -2.57
C PHE A 40 1.16 1.07 -3.03
N ARG A 41 0.29 2.05 -2.75
CA ARG A 41 0.60 3.46 -3.06
C ARG A 41 1.84 3.92 -2.29
N LEU A 42 2.77 4.51 -3.01
CA LEU A 42 4.01 5.03 -2.44
C LEU A 42 3.80 6.44 -1.88
N THR A 43 4.39 6.71 -0.72
CA THR A 43 4.53 8.08 -0.21
C THR A 43 5.54 8.84 -1.08
N LYS A 44 5.53 10.18 -1.02
CA LYS A 44 6.48 11.01 -1.78
C LYS A 44 7.95 10.64 -1.51
N GLU A 45 8.26 10.32 -0.26
CA GLU A 45 9.62 9.91 0.15
C GLU A 45 9.98 8.55 -0.43
N LEU A 46 9.08 7.57 -0.37
CA LEU A 46 9.30 6.26 -0.97
C LEU A 46 9.40 6.33 -2.49
N THR A 47 8.61 7.18 -3.15
CA THR A 47 8.72 7.41 -4.59
C THR A 47 10.12 7.91 -4.97
N ARG A 48 10.67 8.88 -4.23
CA ARG A 48 12.04 9.37 -4.43
C ARG A 48 13.07 8.27 -4.21
N PHE A 49 12.94 7.52 -3.11
CA PHE A 49 13.82 6.40 -2.83
C PHE A 49 13.82 5.36 -3.95
N VAL A 50 12.65 5.03 -4.51
CA VAL A 50 12.55 4.09 -5.63
C VAL A 50 13.21 4.67 -6.88
N ILE A 51 12.97 5.95 -7.21
CA ILE A 51 13.64 6.64 -8.33
C ILE A 51 15.16 6.54 -8.20
N ASP A 52 15.69 6.86 -7.03
CA ASP A 52 17.13 6.82 -6.76
C ASP A 52 17.68 5.39 -6.84
N LEU A 53 16.92 4.41 -6.32
CA LEU A 53 17.31 3.00 -6.32
C LEU A 53 17.37 2.41 -7.73
N VAL A 54 16.42 2.74 -8.60
CA VAL A 54 16.33 2.15 -9.95
C VAL A 54 16.92 3.02 -11.05
N GLY A 55 17.21 4.29 -10.75
CA GLY A 55 17.67 5.29 -11.72
C GLY A 55 18.90 4.84 -12.50
N ASP A 56 19.88 4.26 -11.81
CA ASP A 56 21.13 3.78 -12.42
C ASP A 56 20.93 2.55 -13.32
N TYR A 57 19.83 1.81 -13.14
CA TYR A 57 19.54 0.59 -13.89
C TYR A 57 18.61 0.82 -15.08
N ILE A 58 17.96 1.98 -15.16
CA ILE A 58 17.05 2.31 -16.25
C ILE A 58 17.77 3.27 -17.20
N PRO A 59 18.02 2.85 -18.45
CA PRO A 59 18.71 3.69 -19.42
C PRO A 59 17.90 4.94 -19.75
N ALA A 60 18.62 6.04 -19.97
CA ALA A 60 18.02 7.28 -20.43
C ALA A 60 17.22 7.07 -21.74
N PRO A 61 16.09 7.78 -21.91
CA PRO A 61 15.27 7.63 -23.10
C PRO A 61 16.06 8.01 -24.36
N SER A 62 16.05 7.14 -25.36
CA SER A 62 16.72 7.37 -26.66
C SER A 62 15.93 8.28 -27.61
N ARG A 63 14.66 8.56 -27.27
CA ARG A 63 13.74 9.37 -28.07
C ARG A 63 13.24 10.53 -27.22
N LEU A 64 13.00 11.69 -27.84
CA LEU A 64 12.43 12.87 -27.17
C LEU A 64 11.05 12.60 -26.55
N SER A 65 10.28 11.66 -27.12
CA SER A 65 8.99 11.23 -26.57
C SER A 65 9.12 10.17 -25.46
N GLY A 66 10.33 9.77 -25.11
CA GLY A 66 10.57 8.75 -24.10
C GLY A 66 10.48 9.34 -22.70
N LEU A 67 9.74 8.68 -21.81
CA LEU A 67 9.65 9.08 -20.42
C LEU A 67 10.94 8.75 -19.67
N ASP A 68 11.41 9.70 -18.87
CA ASP A 68 12.49 9.47 -17.92
C ASP A 68 12.00 8.63 -16.73
N VAL A 69 12.95 8.15 -15.91
CA VAL A 69 12.67 7.29 -14.76
C VAL A 69 11.72 7.98 -13.78
N GLN A 70 11.96 9.26 -13.53
CA GLN A 70 11.17 10.06 -12.62
C GLN A 70 9.71 10.14 -13.07
N THR A 71 9.46 10.44 -14.35
CA THR A 71 8.10 10.55 -14.89
C THR A 71 7.43 9.19 -14.91
N LYS A 72 8.11 8.11 -15.32
CA LYS A 72 7.56 6.75 -15.27
C LYS A 72 7.07 6.35 -13.88
N ILE A 73 7.91 6.50 -12.86
CA ILE A 73 7.57 6.09 -11.49
C ILE A 73 6.48 6.98 -10.90
N SER A 74 6.54 8.29 -11.19
CA SER A 74 5.54 9.24 -10.71
C SER A 74 4.18 9.01 -11.36
N GLU A 75 4.14 8.74 -12.67
CA GLU A 75 2.91 8.39 -13.39
C GLU A 75 2.35 7.07 -12.89
N CYS A 76 3.17 6.03 -12.72
CA CYS A 76 2.71 4.77 -12.11
C CYS A 76 2.05 5.04 -10.75
N ASN A 77 2.68 5.81 -9.86
CA ASN A 77 2.10 6.13 -8.56
C ASN A 77 0.84 7.04 -8.64
N ALA A 78 0.72 7.86 -9.68
CA ALA A 78 -0.40 8.77 -9.89
C ALA A 78 -1.61 8.13 -10.58
N VAL A 79 -1.39 7.15 -11.46
CA VAL A 79 -2.45 6.32 -12.08
C VAL A 79 -3.28 5.63 -10.99
N PHE A 80 -2.62 5.23 -9.91
CA PHE A 80 -3.25 4.70 -8.69
C PHE A 80 -4.03 5.75 -7.87
N VAL A 81 -4.37 6.94 -8.39
CA VAL A 81 -5.06 8.00 -7.63
C VAL A 81 -6.39 8.45 -8.28
N ASN A 82 -6.71 8.02 -9.51
CA ASN A 82 -7.97 8.36 -10.19
C ASN A 82 -8.95 7.19 -10.26
#